data_AF-A0A7K0ESA5-F1
#
_entry.id   AF-A0A7K0ESA5-F1
#
_cell.length_a   1.000
_cell.length_b   1.000
_cell.length_c   1.000
_cell.angle_alpha   90.00
_cell.angle_beta   90.00
_cell.angle_gamma   90.00
#
_symmetry.space_group_name_H-M   'P 1'
#
loop_
_entity.id
_entity.type
_entity.pdbx_description
1 polymer ?
#
loop_
_entity_poly.entity_id
_entity_poly.type
_entity_poly.pdbx_seq_one_letter_code
_entity_poly.pdbx_strand_id
1 'polypeptide(L)'
;MKPLLFFLGFFVVQLAWARQEPVWIAFRKEPVLVKNATFSLLRIRDERNGKSQLGSILSASKGNLPVRSNDDVTDVFDDLLRPGFQPDSTRVPVIIRIREFTFTEKIKTDAQADGTCRLELAFDVMRDGKPIQLTTYTARTIYTRSFGQTDRLELVARKALESAAQYLSNWIKVNRDKSPALVKGIKFAYIDYSIQQASGDTVFYHPLRPLTWDDFQGEPRLSSRSAASIFPTFSYDGRSRWVNGYLLVELTFKTFMVKNMSWVRPGNKDDYGLRHEQKHFDIVKLIVERFKQRIASDEHMDLDDYNSRVQFLYLEAYRDMNRWQQQYDDETQHGLNHAEQERWSQKVASDLRNAEDLTAIMISNRQ
;
A
#
# COMPACT_ATOMS: atom_id res chain seq x y z
N MET A 1 68.87 -17.67 78.37
CA MET A 1 67.59 -16.93 78.45
C MET A 1 67.34 -16.28 77.10
N LYS A 2 66.35 -16.76 76.34
CA LYS A 2 65.86 -16.18 75.08
C LYS A 2 64.31 -16.29 75.09
N PRO A 3 63.56 -15.27 74.64
CA PRO A 3 62.13 -15.18 74.93
C PRO A 3 61.27 -16.03 73.98
N LEU A 4 60.14 -16.52 74.51
CA LEU A 4 59.03 -17.11 73.78
C LEU A 4 58.34 -16.04 72.91
N LEU A 5 58.15 -16.30 71.61
CA LEU A 5 57.15 -15.61 70.79
C LEU A 5 55.88 -16.45 70.74
N PHE A 6 54.78 -15.90 71.25
CA PHE A 6 53.43 -16.43 71.09
C PHE A 6 52.85 -15.88 69.78
N PHE A 7 52.60 -16.73 68.79
CA PHE A 7 51.86 -16.36 67.58
C PHE A 7 50.36 -16.56 67.83
N LEU A 8 49.63 -15.46 67.96
CA LEU A 8 48.17 -15.44 68.04
C LEU A 8 47.61 -15.56 66.61
N GLY A 9 47.13 -16.74 66.23
CA GLY A 9 46.47 -16.97 64.95
C GLY A 9 45.07 -16.36 64.91
N PHE A 10 44.90 -15.25 64.19
CA PHE A 10 43.59 -14.68 63.88
C PHE A 10 42.91 -15.51 62.78
N PHE A 11 41.89 -16.29 63.14
CA PHE A 11 41.00 -16.94 62.18
C PHE A 11 40.02 -15.90 61.62
N VAL A 12 40.30 -15.37 60.42
CA VAL A 12 39.32 -14.58 59.67
C VAL A 12 38.34 -15.55 59.02
N VAL A 13 37.14 -15.68 59.60
CA VAL A 13 36.02 -16.35 58.95
C VAL A 13 35.54 -15.47 57.80
N GLN A 14 35.93 -15.81 56.57
CA GLN A 14 35.35 -15.20 55.38
C GLN A 14 33.91 -15.70 55.22
N LEU A 15 32.94 -14.86 55.57
CA LEU A 15 31.56 -15.00 55.15
C LEU A 15 31.49 -14.78 53.64
N ALA A 16 31.57 -15.86 52.87
CA ALA A 16 31.25 -15.87 51.46
C ALA A 16 29.74 -15.63 51.30
N TRP A 17 29.34 -14.40 50.99
CA TRP A 17 28.00 -14.11 50.49
C TRP A 17 27.86 -14.81 49.14
N ALA A 18 27.20 -15.97 49.13
CA ALA A 18 26.85 -16.65 47.89
C ALA A 18 25.96 -15.72 47.06
N ARG A 19 26.53 -15.06 46.04
CA ARG A 19 25.75 -14.35 45.03
C ARG A 19 24.85 -15.38 44.36
N GLN A 20 23.54 -15.22 44.51
CA GLN A 20 22.60 -16.10 43.83
C GLN A 20 22.70 -15.86 42.32
N GLU A 21 23.04 -16.91 41.58
CA GLU A 21 23.20 -16.91 40.12
C GLU A 21 21.88 -16.52 39.42
N PRO A 22 21.92 -15.79 38.29
CA PRO A 22 20.74 -15.53 37.47
C PRO A 22 20.06 -16.82 37.01
N VAL A 23 18.74 -16.76 36.82
CA VAL A 23 18.03 -17.82 36.10
C VAL A 23 18.14 -17.56 34.62
N TRP A 24 18.69 -18.53 33.90
CA TRP A 24 18.83 -18.50 32.47
C TRP A 24 17.71 -19.29 31.80
N ILE A 25 16.98 -18.65 30.89
CA ILE A 25 15.98 -19.30 30.05
C ILE A 25 16.68 -19.81 28.79
N ALA A 26 16.61 -21.13 28.59
CA ALA A 26 16.99 -21.78 27.35
C ALA A 26 15.73 -22.03 26.51
N PHE A 27 15.55 -21.27 25.44
CA PHE A 27 14.40 -21.42 24.56
C PHE A 27 14.54 -22.67 23.69
N ARG A 28 13.47 -23.48 23.62
CA ARG A 28 13.47 -24.62 22.69
C ARG A 28 13.37 -24.11 21.27
N LYS A 29 14.14 -24.68 20.34
CA LYS A 29 14.11 -24.34 18.91
C LYS A 29 12.88 -24.91 18.17
N GLU A 30 11.77 -25.08 18.87
CA GLU A 30 10.50 -25.52 18.30
C GLU A 30 9.78 -24.30 17.70
N PRO A 31 9.51 -24.25 16.39
CA PRO A 31 8.93 -23.08 15.76
C PRO A 31 7.53 -22.73 16.30
N VAL A 32 7.25 -21.43 16.38
CA VAL A 32 5.92 -20.89 16.61
C VAL A 32 5.16 -20.91 15.29
N LEU A 33 4.06 -21.66 15.24
CA LEU A 33 3.22 -21.81 14.06
C LEU A 33 1.82 -21.24 14.32
N VAL A 34 1.30 -20.53 13.33
CA VAL A 34 -0.07 -20.01 13.32
C VAL A 34 -0.80 -20.54 12.10
N LYS A 35 -2.01 -21.05 12.29
CA LYS A 35 -2.86 -21.51 11.20
C LYS A 35 -3.27 -20.31 10.33
N ASN A 36 -3.10 -20.42 9.02
CA ASN A 36 -3.41 -19.36 8.06
C ASN A 36 -2.68 -18.03 8.36
N ALA A 37 -1.39 -18.10 8.68
CA ALA A 37 -0.56 -16.91 8.89
C ALA A 37 -0.68 -15.91 7.72
N THR A 38 -1.02 -14.66 8.05
CA THR A 38 -1.26 -13.59 7.06
C THR A 38 -0.10 -12.62 6.91
N PHE A 39 0.99 -12.83 7.63
CA PHE A 39 2.19 -12.00 7.60
C PHE A 39 3.45 -12.85 7.41
N SER A 40 4.50 -12.21 6.93
CA SER A 40 5.86 -12.75 6.88
C SER A 40 6.78 -11.92 7.76
N LEU A 41 7.79 -12.55 8.34
CA LEU A 41 8.75 -11.88 9.20
C LEU A 41 9.80 -11.16 8.36
N LEU A 42 9.79 -9.83 8.39
CA LEU A 42 10.81 -9.02 7.73
C LEU A 42 12.04 -8.88 8.63
N ARG A 43 11.83 -8.43 9.88
CA ARG A 43 12.89 -8.19 10.86
C ARG A 43 12.32 -8.09 12.28
N ILE A 44 13.13 -8.42 13.27
CA ILE A 44 12.85 -8.12 14.69
C ILE A 44 13.79 -7.03 15.18
N ARG A 45 13.29 -6.16 16.06
CA ARG A 45 14.10 -5.17 16.77
C ARG A 45 13.78 -5.21 18.25
N ASP A 46 14.80 -5.35 19.09
CA ASP A 46 14.64 -5.18 20.53
C ASP A 46 14.77 -3.69 20.91
N GLU A 47 13.67 -3.07 21.33
CA GLU A 47 13.59 -1.67 21.79
C GLU A 47 13.43 -1.58 23.32
N ARG A 48 13.55 -2.70 24.04
CA ARG A 48 13.43 -2.72 25.50
C ARG A 48 14.59 -1.96 26.15
N ASN A 49 14.26 -1.30 27.26
CA ASN A 49 15.26 -0.78 28.19
C ASN A 49 15.88 -1.96 28.97
N GLY A 50 17.21 -2.11 28.93
CA GLY A 50 17.89 -3.18 29.66
C GLY A 50 17.80 -4.56 29.01
N LYS A 51 18.17 -4.68 27.72
CA LYS A 51 18.06 -5.89 26.88
C LYS A 51 18.64 -7.18 27.48
N SER A 52 19.61 -7.06 28.39
CA SER A 52 20.29 -8.19 29.04
C SER A 52 19.49 -8.84 30.17
N GLN A 53 18.35 -8.30 30.57
CA GLN A 53 17.51 -8.84 31.65
C GLN A 53 16.05 -8.97 31.22
N LEU A 54 15.39 -10.02 31.72
CA LEU A 54 13.98 -10.33 31.50
C LEU A 54 13.17 -10.17 32.80
N GLY A 55 13.57 -9.24 33.66
CA GLY A 55 12.94 -9.04 34.97
C GLY A 55 13.51 -9.94 36.06
N SER A 56 12.67 -10.29 37.04
CA SER A 56 13.08 -11.06 38.22
C SER A 56 12.00 -12.02 38.71
N ILE A 57 12.45 -13.12 39.31
CA ILE A 57 11.60 -14.19 39.84
C ILE A 57 12.02 -14.53 41.27
N LEU A 58 11.16 -15.21 42.03
CA LEU A 58 11.43 -15.59 43.41
C LEU A 58 12.23 -16.90 43.51
N SER A 59 13.36 -16.92 44.22
CA SER A 59 14.08 -18.16 44.59
C SER A 59 13.49 -18.83 45.83
N ALA A 60 12.92 -18.03 46.74
CA ALA A 60 12.27 -18.44 47.98
C ALA A 60 11.40 -17.28 48.50
N SER A 61 10.77 -17.44 49.67
CA SER A 61 9.90 -16.43 50.30
C SER A 61 10.56 -15.05 50.54
N LYS A 62 11.89 -14.93 50.47
CA LYS A 62 12.62 -13.66 50.63
C LYS A 62 13.78 -13.46 49.64
N GLY A 63 13.85 -14.21 48.54
CA GLY A 63 14.94 -14.14 47.56
C GLY A 63 14.47 -13.85 46.14
N ASN A 64 15.13 -12.93 45.44
CA ASN A 64 14.88 -12.60 44.03
C ASN A 64 16.08 -13.00 43.17
N LEU A 65 15.82 -13.63 42.03
CA LEU A 65 16.79 -13.94 40.99
C LEU A 65 16.48 -13.12 39.74
N PRO A 66 17.48 -12.46 39.13
CA PRO A 66 17.30 -11.87 37.80
C PRO A 66 17.10 -12.99 36.77
N VAL A 67 16.22 -12.75 35.81
CA VAL A 67 15.98 -13.64 34.67
C VAL A 67 16.77 -13.13 33.47
N ARG A 68 17.41 -14.03 32.74
CA ARG A 68 18.13 -13.75 31.49
C ARG A 68 17.80 -14.79 30.43
N SER A 69 18.04 -14.45 29.17
CA SER A 69 18.00 -15.39 28.06
C SER A 69 19.42 -15.90 27.79
N ASN A 70 19.58 -17.18 27.43
CA ASN A 70 20.87 -17.72 26.97
C ASN A 70 21.35 -17.05 25.68
N ASP A 71 20.40 -16.76 24.79
CA ASP A 71 20.65 -16.14 23.48
C ASP A 71 20.05 -14.73 23.42
N ASP A 72 20.45 -13.91 22.44
CA ASP A 72 19.83 -12.60 22.22
C ASP A 72 18.33 -12.78 21.93
N VAL A 73 17.49 -11.96 22.55
CA VAL A 73 16.02 -12.10 22.42
C VAL A 73 15.57 -11.87 20.98
N THR A 74 16.27 -11.02 20.23
CA THR A 74 16.02 -10.80 18.80
C THR A 74 16.21 -12.11 18.05
N ASP A 75 17.33 -12.79 18.27
CA ASP A 75 17.67 -14.06 17.61
C ASP A 75 16.72 -15.18 18.03
N VAL A 76 16.35 -15.24 19.31
CA VAL A 76 15.34 -16.20 19.81
C VAL A 76 14.01 -16.01 19.09
N PHE A 77 13.50 -14.77 19.02
CA PHE A 77 12.21 -14.52 18.38
C PHE A 77 12.29 -14.78 16.87
N ASP A 78 13.45 -14.54 16.27
CA ASP A 78 13.70 -14.78 14.85
C ASP A 78 13.68 -16.28 14.54
N ASP A 79 14.45 -17.08 15.28
CA ASP A 79 14.51 -18.54 15.18
C ASP A 79 13.12 -19.18 15.39
N LEU A 80 12.34 -18.68 16.36
CA LEU A 80 11.01 -19.19 16.67
C LEU A 80 9.98 -18.84 15.58
N LEU A 81 10.01 -17.63 15.03
CA LEU A 81 8.98 -17.15 14.10
C LEU A 81 9.32 -17.44 12.62
N ARG A 82 10.57 -17.23 12.20
CA ARG A 82 10.96 -17.26 10.78
C ARG A 82 10.48 -18.52 10.05
N PRO A 83 10.54 -19.75 10.60
CA PRO A 83 10.04 -20.94 9.91
C PRO A 83 8.55 -20.90 9.60
N GLY A 84 7.71 -20.35 10.48
CA GLY A 84 6.26 -20.24 10.29
C GLY A 84 5.83 -19.05 9.41
N PHE A 85 6.64 -17.99 9.37
CA PHE A 85 6.31 -16.70 8.78
C PHE A 85 7.24 -16.35 7.60
N GLN A 86 7.47 -17.30 6.70
CA GLN A 86 8.23 -17.06 5.46
C GLN A 86 7.50 -16.12 4.49
N PRO A 87 8.23 -15.37 3.64
CA PRO A 87 7.66 -14.53 2.59
C PRO A 87 6.80 -15.32 1.59
N ASP A 88 5.64 -14.75 1.27
CA ASP A 88 4.76 -15.20 0.18
C ASP A 88 3.97 -13.99 -0.34
N SER A 89 3.56 -14.04 -1.61
CA SER A 89 2.69 -13.10 -2.29
C SER A 89 1.42 -12.71 -1.53
N THR A 90 0.89 -13.58 -0.65
CA THR A 90 -0.35 -13.32 0.11
C THR A 90 -0.12 -12.72 1.50
N ARG A 91 1.14 -12.70 1.97
CA ARG A 91 1.53 -12.31 3.32
C ARG A 91 2.09 -10.89 3.37
N VAL A 92 1.77 -10.18 4.45
CA VAL A 92 2.27 -8.82 4.70
C VAL A 92 3.65 -8.90 5.36
N PRO A 93 4.71 -8.28 4.81
CA PRO A 93 6.03 -8.27 5.45
C PRO A 93 6.04 -7.33 6.65
N VAL A 94 6.27 -7.88 7.85
CA VAL A 94 6.15 -7.14 9.12
C VAL A 94 7.47 -7.06 9.86
N ILE A 95 7.75 -5.86 10.39
CA ILE A 95 8.78 -5.62 11.40
C ILE A 95 8.13 -5.77 12.77
N ILE A 96 8.72 -6.59 13.63
CA ILE A 96 8.28 -6.76 15.02
C ILE A 96 9.25 -6.00 15.93
N ARG A 97 8.73 -5.07 16.72
CA ARG A 97 9.51 -4.33 17.72
C ARG A 97 9.12 -4.79 19.12
N ILE A 98 10.09 -5.26 19.88
CA ILE A 98 9.91 -5.71 21.26
C ILE A 98 10.04 -4.50 22.18
N ARG A 99 8.95 -4.10 22.83
CA ARG A 99 8.91 -2.95 23.74
C ARG A 99 8.95 -3.33 25.21
N GLU A 100 8.32 -4.45 25.55
CA GLU A 100 8.39 -5.05 26.88
C GLU A 100 8.46 -6.57 26.74
N PHE A 101 9.35 -7.20 27.50
CA PHE A 101 9.38 -8.64 27.69
C PHE A 101 10.01 -8.94 29.04
N THR A 102 9.17 -9.12 30.07
CA THR A 102 9.61 -9.18 31.47
C THR A 102 8.79 -10.16 32.31
N PHE A 103 9.48 -10.82 33.23
CA PHE A 103 8.91 -11.69 34.25
C PHE A 103 8.90 -10.98 35.60
N THR A 104 7.79 -11.10 36.29
CA THR A 104 7.61 -10.61 37.67
C THR A 104 6.82 -11.62 38.47
N GLU A 105 7.17 -11.78 39.75
CA GLU A 105 6.54 -12.76 40.62
C GLU A 105 6.17 -12.17 41.98
N LYS A 106 5.12 -12.76 42.57
CA LYS A 106 4.74 -12.56 43.96
C LYS A 106 4.60 -13.92 44.65
N ILE A 107 4.79 -13.92 45.96
CA ILE A 107 4.62 -15.12 46.78
C ILE A 107 3.16 -15.56 46.70
N LYS A 108 2.95 -16.86 46.45
CA LYS A 108 1.64 -17.50 46.58
C LYS A 108 1.55 -18.28 47.88
N THR A 109 2.58 -19.11 48.14
CA THR A 109 2.75 -19.91 49.37
C THR A 109 4.25 -19.99 49.69
N ASP A 110 4.62 -20.63 50.81
CA ASP A 110 6.02 -20.84 51.20
C ASP A 110 6.84 -21.70 50.21
N ALA A 111 6.19 -22.33 49.23
CA ALA A 111 6.84 -23.15 48.20
C ALA A 111 6.53 -22.69 46.76
N GLN A 112 5.64 -21.72 46.56
CA GLN A 112 5.14 -21.34 45.23
C GLN A 112 5.10 -19.83 45.01
N ALA A 113 5.28 -19.45 43.75
CA ALA A 113 5.09 -18.09 43.25
C ALA A 113 3.98 -18.04 42.21
N ASP A 114 3.21 -16.95 42.25
CA ASP A 114 2.37 -16.52 41.13
C ASP A 114 3.15 -15.48 40.32
N GLY A 115 3.31 -15.77 39.04
CA GLY A 115 4.11 -15.00 38.13
C GLY A 115 3.33 -14.39 36.99
N THR A 116 4.00 -13.48 36.31
CA THR A 116 3.50 -12.76 35.16
C THR A 116 4.62 -12.57 34.17
N CYS A 117 4.39 -13.02 32.93
CA CYS A 117 5.14 -12.60 31.75
C CYS A 117 4.37 -11.47 31.07
N ARG A 118 4.94 -10.25 31.06
CA ARG A 118 4.42 -9.16 30.23
C ARG A 118 5.16 -9.14 28.90
N LEU A 119 4.40 -9.07 27.82
CA LEU A 119 4.91 -8.94 26.46
C LEU A 119 4.19 -7.78 25.78
N GLU A 120 4.96 -6.78 25.35
CA GLU A 120 4.48 -5.69 24.48
C GLU A 120 5.27 -5.72 23.16
N LEU A 121 4.55 -5.89 22.06
CA LEU A 121 5.07 -5.84 20.71
C LEU A 121 4.40 -4.74 19.91
N ALA A 122 5.17 -4.00 19.13
CA ALA A 122 4.64 -3.16 18.05
C ALA A 122 4.93 -3.80 16.70
N PHE A 123 3.97 -3.72 15.78
CA PHE A 123 4.05 -4.30 14.45
C PHE A 123 4.01 -3.20 13.41
N ASP A 124 5.03 -3.15 12.55
CA ASP A 124 5.14 -2.14 11.50
C ASP A 124 5.29 -2.79 10.12
N VAL A 125 4.92 -2.05 9.09
CA VAL A 125 5.28 -2.36 7.69
C VAL A 125 6.23 -1.30 7.16
N MET A 126 6.99 -1.62 6.11
CA MET A 126 7.80 -0.64 5.40
C MET A 126 7.03 -0.07 4.22
N ARG A 127 6.96 1.26 4.12
CA ARG A 127 6.44 1.98 2.96
C ARG A 127 7.38 3.14 2.65
N ASP A 128 7.84 3.23 1.41
CA ASP A 128 8.75 4.28 0.92
C ASP A 128 9.96 4.51 1.85
N GLY A 129 10.54 3.39 2.33
CA GLY A 129 11.69 3.41 3.24
C GLY A 129 11.38 3.81 4.69
N LYS A 130 10.11 4.06 5.05
CA LYS A 130 9.68 4.45 6.39
C LYS A 130 8.82 3.36 7.06
N PRO A 131 9.01 3.10 8.36
CA PRO A 131 8.13 2.20 9.10
C PRO A 131 6.77 2.88 9.37
N ILE A 132 5.68 2.21 9.03
CA ILE A 132 4.31 2.60 9.39
C ILE A 132 3.79 1.57 10.40
N GLN A 133 3.44 2.03 11.60
CA GLN A 133 2.91 1.16 12.64
C GLN A 133 1.49 0.69 12.27
N LEU A 134 1.28 -0.62 12.27
CA LEU A 134 -0.01 -1.26 12.05
C LEU A 134 -0.84 -1.27 13.34
N THR A 135 -0.27 -1.86 14.39
CA THR A 135 -0.93 -2.06 15.69
C THR A 135 0.11 -2.41 16.77
N THR A 136 -0.32 -2.37 18.00
CA THR A 136 0.42 -2.85 19.18
C THR A 136 -0.33 -4.01 19.83
N TYR A 137 0.42 -4.96 20.37
CA TYR A 137 -0.09 -6.06 21.18
C TYR A 137 0.53 -6.01 22.56
N THR A 138 -0.32 -5.96 23.58
CA THR A 138 0.08 -6.01 24.97
C THR A 138 -0.62 -7.17 25.65
N ALA A 139 0.14 -8.07 26.25
CA ALA A 139 -0.40 -9.21 26.95
C ALA A 139 0.29 -9.47 28.28
N ARG A 140 -0.49 -10.02 29.20
CA ARG A 140 -0.07 -10.44 30.52
C ARG A 140 -0.37 -11.93 30.69
N THR A 141 0.62 -12.79 30.48
CA THR A 141 0.46 -14.23 30.66
C THR A 141 0.76 -14.59 32.11
N ILE A 142 -0.25 -15.10 32.82
CA ILE A 142 -0.16 -15.49 34.23
C ILE A 142 0.29 -16.95 34.32
N TYR A 143 1.15 -17.25 35.30
CA TYR A 143 1.57 -18.61 35.60
C TYR A 143 1.75 -18.82 37.10
N THR A 144 1.71 -20.07 37.54
CA THR A 144 2.13 -20.48 38.89
C THR A 144 3.26 -21.49 38.75
N ARG A 145 4.27 -21.41 39.62
CA ARG A 145 5.33 -22.41 39.70
C ARG A 145 5.78 -22.66 41.14
N SER A 146 6.34 -23.83 41.39
CA SER A 146 7.11 -24.08 42.60
C SER A 146 8.49 -23.42 42.50
N PHE A 147 9.08 -23.05 43.64
CA PHE A 147 10.47 -22.60 43.67
C PHE A 147 11.40 -23.69 43.09
N GLY A 148 12.42 -23.28 42.33
CA GLY A 148 13.32 -24.19 41.60
C GLY A 148 12.83 -24.71 40.25
N GLN A 149 11.52 -24.69 39.94
CA GLN A 149 11.00 -25.13 38.63
C GLN A 149 10.98 -23.98 37.60
N THR A 150 12.10 -23.74 36.93
CA THR A 150 12.27 -22.60 36.01
C THR A 150 11.79 -22.88 34.56
N ASP A 151 11.59 -24.14 34.18
CA ASP A 151 11.10 -24.53 32.84
C ASP A 151 9.76 -23.90 32.46
N ARG A 152 8.95 -23.51 33.46
CA ARG A 152 7.67 -22.83 33.25
C ARG A 152 7.84 -21.48 32.56
N LEU A 153 8.97 -20.80 32.74
CA LEU A 153 9.21 -19.46 32.16
C LEU A 153 9.31 -19.52 30.64
N GLU A 154 10.05 -20.50 30.11
CA GLU A 154 10.20 -20.72 28.66
C GLU A 154 8.84 -20.98 28.01
N LEU A 155 8.07 -21.92 28.56
CA LEU A 155 6.75 -22.29 28.03
C LEU A 155 5.81 -21.09 27.99
N VAL A 156 5.80 -20.28 29.05
CA VAL A 156 4.97 -19.08 29.16
C VAL A 156 5.38 -18.02 28.15
N ALA A 157 6.69 -17.77 27.98
CA ALA A 157 7.19 -16.85 26.98
C ALA A 157 6.84 -17.28 25.56
N ARG A 158 7.05 -18.56 25.23
CA ARG A 158 6.72 -19.10 23.91
C ARG A 158 5.23 -19.00 23.63
N LYS A 159 4.38 -19.28 24.62
CA LYS A 159 2.93 -19.13 24.46
C LYS A 159 2.50 -17.67 24.30
N ALA A 160 3.17 -16.74 24.97
CA ALA A 160 2.92 -15.31 24.80
C ALA A 160 3.27 -14.86 23.37
N LEU A 161 4.40 -15.34 22.82
CA LEU A 161 4.81 -15.06 21.44
C LEU A 161 3.85 -15.66 20.41
N GLU A 162 3.43 -16.91 20.59
CA GLU A 162 2.41 -17.57 19.76
C GLU A 162 1.10 -16.78 19.75
N SER A 163 0.66 -16.32 20.92
CA SER A 163 -0.55 -15.52 21.05
C SER A 163 -0.44 -14.18 20.34
N ALA A 164 0.73 -13.52 20.41
CA ALA A 164 1.00 -12.28 19.70
C ALA A 164 0.99 -12.46 18.17
N ALA A 165 1.61 -13.54 17.67
CA ALA A 165 1.62 -13.87 16.25
C ALA A 165 0.21 -14.22 15.73
N GLN A 166 -0.59 -14.94 16.53
CA GLN A 166 -1.98 -15.24 16.21
C GLN A 166 -2.85 -13.97 16.20
N TYR A 167 -2.65 -13.08 17.17
CA TYR A 167 -3.31 -11.78 17.22
C TYR A 167 -3.03 -10.97 15.95
N LEU A 168 -1.76 -10.81 15.57
CA LEU A 168 -1.39 -10.05 14.37
C LEU A 168 -2.01 -10.67 13.11
N SER A 169 -1.98 -11.99 12.98
CA SER A 169 -2.59 -12.68 11.83
C SER A 169 -4.09 -12.40 11.72
N ASN A 170 -4.80 -12.45 12.85
CA ASN A 170 -6.23 -12.12 12.90
C ASN A 170 -6.49 -10.64 12.63
N TRP A 171 -5.67 -9.75 13.18
CA TRP A 171 -5.80 -8.31 12.99
C TRP A 171 -5.62 -7.94 11.52
N ILE A 172 -4.60 -8.46 10.84
CA ILE A 172 -4.39 -8.23 9.41
C ILE A 172 -5.57 -8.77 8.61
N LYS A 173 -6.08 -9.97 8.93
CA LYS A 173 -7.24 -10.55 8.24
C LYS A 173 -8.47 -9.62 8.29
N VAL A 174 -8.72 -8.98 9.43
CA VAL A 174 -9.87 -8.09 9.63
C VAL A 174 -9.66 -6.70 9.01
N ASN A 175 -8.41 -6.22 8.95
CA ASN A 175 -8.08 -4.86 8.56
C ASN A 175 -7.52 -4.72 7.14
N ARG A 176 -7.28 -5.83 6.42
CA ARG A 176 -6.66 -5.84 5.08
C ARG A 176 -7.33 -4.90 4.09
N ASP A 177 -8.66 -4.79 4.15
CA ASP A 177 -9.47 -3.95 3.25
C ASP A 177 -9.93 -2.64 3.90
N LYS A 178 -9.37 -2.30 5.08
CA LYS A 178 -9.77 -1.13 5.87
C LYS A 178 -8.60 -0.21 6.22
N SER A 179 -7.38 -0.76 6.28
CA SER A 179 -6.20 -0.01 6.68
C SER A 179 -5.38 0.37 5.45
N PRO A 180 -5.23 1.67 5.15
CA PRO A 180 -4.31 2.14 4.11
C PRO A 180 -2.88 1.64 4.31
N ALA A 181 -2.45 1.32 5.53
CA ALA A 181 -1.11 0.80 5.81
C ALA A 181 -0.89 -0.64 5.29
N LEU A 182 -1.95 -1.43 5.09
CA LEU A 182 -1.84 -2.82 4.59
C LEU A 182 -1.87 -2.91 3.06
N VAL A 183 -1.96 -1.76 2.39
CA VAL A 183 -2.10 -1.67 0.93
C VAL A 183 -0.76 -1.89 0.26
N LYS A 184 -0.76 -2.82 -0.69
CA LYS A 184 0.40 -3.18 -1.52
C LYS A 184 0.70 -2.14 -2.61
N GLY A 185 -0.30 -1.35 -2.97
CA GLY A 185 -0.20 -0.27 -3.96
C GLY A 185 -1.56 0.07 -4.59
N ILE A 186 -1.51 0.90 -5.62
CA ILE A 186 -2.68 1.28 -6.43
C ILE A 186 -2.64 0.49 -7.74
N LYS A 187 -3.79 -0.03 -8.16
CA LYS A 187 -4.00 -0.54 -9.51
C LYS A 187 -5.05 0.32 -10.20
N PHE A 188 -4.85 0.59 -11.49
CA PHE A 188 -5.82 1.30 -12.31
C PHE A 188 -6.47 0.32 -13.29
N ALA A 189 -7.79 0.43 -13.43
CA ALA A 189 -8.53 -0.18 -14.52
C ALA A 189 -9.13 0.95 -15.37
N TYR A 190 -8.86 0.91 -16.66
CA TYR A 190 -9.30 1.92 -17.61
C TYR A 190 -10.47 1.35 -18.40
N ILE A 191 -11.59 2.07 -18.43
CA ILE A 191 -12.81 1.67 -19.11
C ILE A 191 -13.15 2.77 -20.10
N ASP A 192 -13.28 2.43 -21.38
CA ASP A 192 -13.84 3.36 -22.37
C ASP A 192 -15.36 3.26 -22.35
N TYR A 193 -16.01 4.39 -22.08
CA TYR A 193 -17.44 4.51 -22.26
C TYR A 193 -17.74 4.66 -23.74
N SER A 194 -18.43 3.67 -24.29
CA SER A 194 -18.75 3.60 -25.70
C SER A 194 -20.18 3.12 -25.88
N ILE A 195 -21.02 3.96 -26.49
CA ILE A 195 -22.38 3.60 -26.91
C ILE A 195 -22.45 3.81 -28.41
N GLN A 196 -22.91 2.80 -29.15
CA GLN A 196 -23.07 2.86 -30.60
C GLN A 196 -24.17 3.83 -31.06
N GLN A 197 -25.10 4.17 -30.17
CA GLN A 197 -26.21 5.11 -30.39
C GLN A 197 -26.01 6.37 -29.56
N ALA A 198 -26.46 7.51 -30.11
CA ALA A 198 -26.43 8.78 -29.40
C ALA A 198 -27.33 8.72 -28.16
N SER A 199 -26.89 9.33 -27.06
CA SER A 199 -27.66 9.45 -25.83
C SER A 199 -28.07 10.90 -25.65
N GLY A 200 -29.34 11.20 -25.95
CA GLY A 200 -29.86 12.57 -25.91
C GLY A 200 -29.07 13.53 -26.80
N ASP A 201 -28.55 14.58 -26.16
CA ASP A 201 -27.77 15.67 -26.76
C ASP A 201 -26.27 15.34 -26.95
N THR A 202 -25.87 14.09 -26.69
CA THR A 202 -24.46 13.68 -26.72
C THR A 202 -24.23 12.55 -27.72
N VAL A 203 -23.17 12.69 -28.52
CA VAL A 203 -22.62 11.59 -29.34
C VAL A 203 -21.30 11.15 -28.73
N PHE A 204 -21.22 9.89 -28.29
CA PHE A 204 -19.99 9.31 -27.76
C PHE A 204 -19.11 8.79 -28.90
N TYR A 205 -17.79 8.89 -28.72
CA TYR A 205 -16.82 8.45 -29.71
C TYR A 205 -16.90 6.93 -29.85
N HIS A 206 -17.12 6.47 -31.08
CA HIS A 206 -17.12 5.05 -31.41
C HIS A 206 -16.63 4.87 -32.85
N PRO A 207 -15.65 3.99 -33.14
CA PRO A 207 -15.14 3.79 -34.51
C PRO A 207 -16.22 3.40 -35.53
N LEU A 208 -17.20 2.61 -35.12
CA LEU A 208 -18.37 2.22 -35.92
C LEU A 208 -19.53 3.25 -35.94
N ARG A 209 -19.42 4.39 -35.25
CA ARG A 209 -20.38 5.50 -35.33
C ARG A 209 -19.65 6.81 -35.62
N PRO A 210 -19.15 7.00 -36.86
CA PRO A 210 -18.60 8.29 -37.28
C PRO A 210 -19.68 9.38 -37.22
N LEU A 211 -19.26 10.64 -37.13
CA LEU A 211 -20.17 11.79 -37.13
C LEU A 211 -20.99 11.85 -38.41
N THR A 212 -22.20 12.39 -38.28
CA THR A 212 -23.12 12.69 -39.36
C THR A 212 -23.60 14.13 -39.22
N TRP A 213 -24.04 14.76 -40.31
CA TRP A 213 -24.56 16.13 -40.23
C TRP A 213 -25.82 16.26 -39.36
N ASP A 214 -26.51 15.17 -39.04
CA ASP A 214 -27.66 15.15 -38.11
C ASP A 214 -27.24 15.31 -36.63
N ASP A 215 -25.95 15.16 -36.34
CA ASP A 215 -25.38 15.38 -35.02
C ASP A 215 -25.12 16.88 -34.74
N PHE A 216 -25.21 17.75 -35.75
CA PHE A 216 -24.95 19.19 -35.64
C PHE A 216 -26.27 19.96 -35.52
N GLN A 217 -26.80 20.00 -34.29
CA GLN A 217 -28.14 20.51 -33.98
C GLN A 217 -28.13 21.93 -33.40
N GLY A 218 -26.95 22.49 -33.14
CA GLY A 218 -26.77 23.86 -32.67
C GLY A 218 -27.04 24.90 -33.75
N GLU A 219 -27.35 26.11 -33.30
CA GLU A 219 -27.56 27.27 -34.17
C GLU A 219 -26.21 27.90 -34.58
N PRO A 220 -25.98 28.16 -35.89
CA PRO A 220 -24.78 28.84 -36.35
C PRO A 220 -24.61 30.23 -35.75
N ARG A 221 -23.41 30.52 -35.23
CA ARG A 221 -23.09 31.86 -34.72
C ARG A 221 -22.99 32.85 -35.88
N LEU A 222 -23.81 33.91 -35.87
CA LEU A 222 -23.83 34.94 -36.91
C LEU A 222 -22.46 35.62 -37.11
N SER A 223 -21.64 35.72 -36.06
CA SER A 223 -20.31 36.32 -36.10
C SER A 223 -19.20 35.38 -36.57
N SER A 224 -19.43 34.07 -36.65
CA SER A 224 -18.40 33.10 -37.07
C SER A 224 -18.22 33.13 -38.59
N ARG A 225 -16.98 33.08 -39.07
CA ARG A 225 -16.69 32.93 -40.51
C ARG A 225 -16.68 31.47 -40.97
N SER A 226 -16.75 30.51 -40.04
CA SER A 226 -16.70 29.08 -40.34
C SER A 226 -18.02 28.57 -40.95
N ALA A 227 -17.89 27.53 -41.78
CA ALA A 227 -19.02 26.83 -42.39
C ALA A 227 -19.71 25.87 -41.42
N ALA A 228 -18.94 25.25 -40.53
CA ALA A 228 -19.38 24.40 -39.43
C ALA A 228 -18.49 24.61 -38.20
N SER A 229 -18.90 24.04 -37.07
CA SER A 229 -18.09 23.93 -35.86
C SER A 229 -18.62 22.81 -34.98
N ILE A 230 -17.74 21.89 -34.61
CA ILE A 230 -17.97 20.87 -33.60
C ILE A 230 -17.61 21.35 -32.19
N PHE A 231 -18.32 20.84 -31.19
CA PHE A 231 -17.95 20.97 -29.77
C PHE A 231 -17.60 19.61 -29.16
N PRO A 232 -16.39 19.08 -29.41
CA PRO A 232 -15.93 17.82 -28.85
C PRO A 232 -15.17 18.06 -27.53
N THR A 233 -15.34 17.15 -26.59
CA THR A 233 -14.65 17.20 -25.30
C THR A 233 -14.57 15.80 -24.69
N PHE A 234 -13.98 15.71 -23.50
CA PHE A 234 -13.92 14.48 -22.75
C PHE A 234 -14.14 14.70 -21.26
N SER A 235 -14.57 13.64 -20.59
CA SER A 235 -14.65 13.57 -19.13
C SER A 235 -14.20 12.21 -18.65
N TYR A 236 -14.03 12.06 -17.33
CA TYR A 236 -13.85 10.76 -16.71
C TYR A 236 -14.66 10.68 -15.42
N ASP A 237 -15.09 9.46 -15.08
CA ASP A 237 -15.67 9.14 -13.78
C ASP A 237 -14.74 8.16 -13.06
N GLY A 238 -14.50 8.38 -11.78
CA GLY A 238 -13.65 7.52 -10.96
C GLY A 238 -14.41 6.85 -9.83
N ARG A 239 -14.18 5.56 -9.63
CA ARG A 239 -14.57 4.83 -8.42
C ARG A 239 -13.42 3.99 -7.92
N SER A 240 -13.31 3.83 -6.61
CA SER A 240 -12.24 3.02 -6.01
C SER A 240 -12.79 1.99 -5.05
N ARG A 241 -12.12 0.83 -4.99
CA ARG A 241 -12.46 -0.25 -4.08
C ARG A 241 -11.23 -1.06 -3.69
N TRP A 242 -11.30 -1.70 -2.53
CA TRP A 242 -10.26 -2.59 -2.05
C TRP A 242 -10.37 -3.97 -2.72
N VAL A 243 -9.26 -4.46 -3.28
CA VAL A 243 -9.19 -5.77 -3.95
C VAL A 243 -7.84 -6.42 -3.69
N ASN A 244 -7.82 -7.55 -2.99
CA ASN A 244 -6.61 -8.35 -2.77
C ASN A 244 -5.42 -7.56 -2.17
N GLY A 245 -5.71 -6.57 -1.31
CA GLY A 245 -4.71 -5.68 -0.72
C GLY A 245 -4.20 -4.58 -1.64
N TYR A 246 -4.84 -4.33 -2.79
CA TYR A 246 -4.61 -3.16 -3.63
C TYR A 246 -5.81 -2.22 -3.57
N LEU A 247 -5.56 -0.92 -3.72
CA LEU A 247 -6.60 0.04 -4.06
C LEU A 247 -6.82 -0.05 -5.57
N LEU A 248 -7.93 -0.63 -6.00
CA LEU A 248 -8.31 -0.65 -7.42
C LEU A 248 -9.10 0.62 -7.73
N VAL A 249 -8.55 1.47 -8.59
CA VAL A 249 -9.20 2.68 -9.11
C VAL A 249 -9.70 2.40 -10.52
N GLU A 250 -11.01 2.34 -10.68
CA GLU A 250 -11.67 2.13 -11.96
C GLU A 250 -12.04 3.50 -12.53
N LEU A 251 -11.41 3.87 -13.65
CA LEU A 251 -11.61 5.13 -14.35
C LEU A 251 -12.37 4.87 -15.65
N THR A 252 -13.56 5.48 -15.77
CA THR A 252 -14.38 5.41 -16.98
C THR A 252 -14.22 6.69 -17.79
N PHE A 253 -13.63 6.60 -18.98
CA PHE A 253 -13.35 7.73 -19.86
C PHE A 253 -14.47 7.89 -20.87
N LYS A 254 -14.91 9.13 -21.08
CA LYS A 254 -15.94 9.50 -22.04
C LYS A 254 -15.36 10.51 -23.00
N THR A 255 -15.24 10.15 -24.28
CA THR A 255 -14.98 11.11 -25.35
C THR A 255 -16.29 11.35 -26.09
N PHE A 256 -16.69 12.61 -26.25
CA PHE A 256 -18.00 12.94 -26.82
C PHE A 256 -18.05 14.30 -27.48
N MET A 257 -19.07 14.52 -28.32
CA MET A 257 -19.47 15.85 -28.79
C MET A 257 -20.90 16.18 -28.35
N VAL A 258 -21.17 17.47 -28.17
CA VAL A 258 -22.50 17.99 -27.76
C VAL A 258 -23.23 18.52 -28.99
N LYS A 259 -24.39 17.95 -29.31
CA LYS A 259 -25.09 18.22 -30.57
C LYS A 259 -25.62 19.66 -30.63
N ASN A 260 -26.25 20.15 -29.58
CA ASN A 260 -26.77 21.52 -29.51
C ASN A 260 -25.68 22.60 -29.44
N MET A 261 -24.41 22.21 -29.23
CA MET A 261 -23.27 23.13 -29.30
C MET A 261 -22.48 23.02 -30.60
N SER A 262 -22.79 22.00 -31.41
CA SER A 262 -22.15 21.74 -32.70
C SER A 262 -23.11 22.16 -33.82
N TRP A 263 -22.65 22.93 -34.80
CA TRP A 263 -23.52 23.54 -35.81
C TRP A 263 -22.91 23.51 -37.20
N VAL A 264 -23.76 23.58 -38.22
CA VAL A 264 -23.38 23.72 -39.63
C VAL A 264 -24.30 24.73 -40.30
N ARG A 265 -23.75 25.59 -41.16
CA ARG A 265 -24.55 26.56 -41.91
C ARG A 265 -25.43 25.85 -42.94
N PRO A 266 -26.67 26.33 -43.16
CA PRO A 266 -27.48 25.86 -44.28
C PRO A 266 -26.68 25.90 -45.60
N GLY A 267 -26.75 24.82 -46.38
CA GLY A 267 -26.03 24.69 -47.65
C GLY A 267 -24.56 24.28 -47.56
N ASN A 268 -23.98 24.12 -46.36
CA ASN A 268 -22.57 23.73 -46.17
C ASN A 268 -22.40 22.30 -45.62
N LYS A 269 -23.36 21.42 -45.93
CA LYS A 269 -23.34 20.01 -45.53
C LYS A 269 -22.65 19.16 -46.59
N ASP A 270 -21.32 19.22 -46.66
CA ASP A 270 -20.51 18.41 -47.58
C ASP A 270 -19.61 17.39 -46.86
N ASP A 271 -19.19 16.36 -47.57
CA ASP A 271 -18.40 15.26 -46.98
C ASP A 271 -17.00 15.69 -46.53
N TYR A 272 -16.42 16.71 -47.18
CA TYR A 272 -15.08 17.18 -46.86
C TYR A 272 -15.07 17.97 -45.54
N GLY A 273 -16.03 18.88 -45.37
CA GLY A 273 -16.29 19.57 -44.11
C GLY A 273 -16.60 18.59 -42.97
N LEU A 274 -17.40 17.55 -43.22
CA LEU A 274 -17.70 16.57 -42.17
C LEU A 274 -16.45 15.82 -41.71
N ARG A 275 -15.52 15.51 -42.64
CA ARG A 275 -14.23 14.90 -42.30
C ARG A 275 -13.34 15.83 -41.48
N HIS A 276 -13.43 17.14 -41.71
CA HIS A 276 -12.73 18.14 -40.90
C HIS A 276 -13.22 18.10 -39.45
N GLU A 277 -14.53 18.15 -39.25
CA GLU A 277 -15.13 18.09 -37.91
C GLU A 277 -14.88 16.73 -37.22
N GLN A 278 -14.91 15.62 -37.98
CA GLN A 278 -14.52 14.31 -37.47
C GLN A 278 -13.07 14.30 -36.98
N LYS A 279 -12.16 15.03 -37.63
CA LYS A 279 -10.76 15.09 -37.20
C LYS A 279 -10.59 15.77 -35.85
N HIS A 280 -11.35 16.82 -35.56
CA HIS A 280 -11.41 17.38 -34.21
C HIS A 280 -11.84 16.35 -33.18
N PHE A 281 -12.85 15.52 -33.50
CA PHE A 281 -13.30 14.47 -32.59
C PHE A 281 -12.23 13.39 -32.35
N ASP A 282 -11.53 12.96 -33.41
CA ASP A 282 -10.42 12.02 -33.32
C ASP A 282 -9.25 12.57 -32.49
N ILE A 283 -8.95 13.88 -32.60
CA ILE A 283 -7.93 14.55 -31.78
C ILE A 283 -8.30 14.44 -30.30
N VAL A 284 -9.55 14.65 -29.92
CA VAL A 284 -9.98 14.49 -28.52
C VAL A 284 -9.78 13.05 -28.04
N LYS A 285 -10.12 12.04 -28.87
CA LYS A 285 -9.87 10.63 -28.52
C LYS A 285 -8.38 10.34 -28.33
N LEU A 286 -7.52 10.84 -29.21
CA LEU A 286 -6.06 10.72 -29.06
C LEU A 286 -5.56 11.32 -27.74
N ILE A 287 -6.09 12.48 -27.36
CA ILE A 287 -5.72 13.13 -26.09
C ILE A 287 -6.17 12.29 -24.89
N VAL A 288 -7.34 11.65 -24.95
CA VAL A 288 -7.79 10.72 -23.90
C VAL A 288 -6.84 9.51 -23.78
N GLU A 289 -6.37 8.94 -24.89
CA GLU A 289 -5.38 7.84 -24.82
C GLU A 289 -4.06 8.30 -24.20
N ARG A 290 -3.56 9.49 -24.58
CA ARG A 290 -2.38 10.09 -23.95
C ARG A 290 -2.58 10.37 -22.46
N PHE A 291 -3.79 10.75 -22.05
CA PHE A 291 -4.12 10.94 -20.64
C PHE A 291 -4.04 9.61 -19.86
N LYS A 292 -4.59 8.52 -20.40
CA LYS A 292 -4.47 7.18 -19.79
C LYS A 292 -3.01 6.77 -19.61
N GLN A 293 -2.19 6.99 -20.64
CA GLN A 293 -0.76 6.69 -20.59
C GLN A 293 -0.05 7.49 -19.49
N ARG A 294 -0.35 8.79 -19.37
CA ARG A 294 0.21 9.63 -18.30
C ARG A 294 -0.13 9.09 -16.92
N ILE A 295 -1.39 8.71 -16.67
CA ILE A 295 -1.79 8.07 -15.40
C ILE A 295 -0.97 6.79 -15.17
N ALA A 296 -0.84 5.96 -16.20
CA ALA A 296 -0.18 4.67 -16.09
C ALA A 296 1.34 4.79 -15.87
N SER A 297 1.98 5.84 -16.36
CA SER A 297 3.43 6.08 -16.21
C SER A 297 3.79 7.05 -15.10
N ASP A 298 2.84 7.56 -14.33
CA ASP A 298 3.11 8.60 -13.32
C ASP A 298 3.85 8.03 -12.10
N GLU A 299 5.10 8.46 -11.90
CA GLU A 299 5.93 8.06 -10.76
C GLU A 299 5.55 8.76 -9.45
N HIS A 300 4.77 9.84 -9.51
CA HIS A 300 4.26 10.58 -8.36
C HIS A 300 2.87 10.12 -7.91
N MET A 301 2.39 8.99 -8.45
CA MET A 301 1.10 8.43 -8.08
C MET A 301 1.17 7.83 -6.67
N ASP A 302 0.52 8.51 -5.72
CA ASP A 302 0.54 8.15 -4.30
C ASP A 302 -0.83 7.65 -3.81
N LEU A 303 -0.82 6.72 -2.86
CA LEU A 303 -2.04 6.14 -2.27
C LEU A 303 -2.91 7.19 -1.58
N ASP A 304 -2.29 8.17 -0.93
CA ASP A 304 -3.01 9.14 -0.13
C ASP A 304 -3.56 10.30 -0.98
N ASP A 305 -2.96 10.58 -2.16
CA ASP A 305 -3.34 11.72 -3.02
C ASP A 305 -3.58 11.41 -4.51
N TYR A 306 -3.79 10.13 -4.89
CA TYR A 306 -4.00 9.75 -6.30
C TYR A 306 -5.14 10.52 -6.98
N ASN A 307 -6.19 10.88 -6.23
CA ASN A 307 -7.35 11.57 -6.79
C ASN A 307 -6.97 12.97 -7.29
N SER A 308 -6.23 13.74 -6.48
CA SER A 308 -5.72 15.05 -6.87
C SER A 308 -4.73 14.94 -8.02
N ARG A 309 -3.89 13.89 -8.02
CA ARG A 309 -2.94 13.65 -9.10
C ARG A 309 -3.63 13.36 -10.44
N VAL A 310 -4.64 12.50 -10.46
CA VAL A 310 -5.44 12.22 -11.67
C VAL A 310 -6.16 13.49 -12.15
N GLN A 311 -6.72 14.28 -11.23
CA GLN A 311 -7.36 15.56 -11.58
C GLN A 311 -6.36 16.55 -12.19
N PHE A 312 -5.14 16.63 -11.68
CA PHE A 312 -4.08 17.45 -12.26
C PHE A 312 -3.76 17.02 -13.70
N LEU A 313 -3.53 15.72 -13.92
CA LEU A 313 -3.26 15.16 -15.25
C LEU A 313 -4.43 15.39 -16.22
N TYR A 314 -5.67 15.36 -15.73
CA TYR A 314 -6.86 15.71 -16.52
C TYR A 314 -6.81 17.16 -17.01
N LEU A 315 -6.46 18.11 -16.13
CA LEU A 315 -6.34 19.52 -16.51
C LEU A 315 -5.23 19.74 -17.54
N GLU A 316 -4.13 19.00 -17.46
CA GLU A 316 -3.09 19.02 -18.49
C GLU A 316 -3.58 18.45 -19.83
N ALA A 317 -4.27 17.31 -19.81
CA ALA A 317 -4.87 16.73 -21.00
C ALA A 317 -5.91 17.67 -21.64
N TYR A 318 -6.71 18.38 -20.83
CA TYR A 318 -7.67 19.37 -21.32
C TYR A 318 -6.98 20.56 -22.01
N ARG A 319 -5.86 21.04 -21.46
CA ARG A 319 -5.04 22.08 -22.10
C ARG A 319 -4.45 21.60 -23.42
N ASP A 320 -3.95 20.37 -23.45
CA ASP A 320 -3.39 19.77 -24.67
C ASP A 320 -4.45 19.57 -25.75
N MET A 321 -5.65 19.16 -25.37
CA MET A 321 -6.80 19.07 -26.27
C MET A 321 -7.06 20.39 -26.99
N ASN A 322 -7.16 21.50 -26.24
CA ASN A 322 -7.40 22.81 -26.83
C ASN A 322 -6.23 23.25 -27.72
N ARG A 323 -4.98 23.01 -27.30
CA ARG A 323 -3.80 23.33 -28.10
C ARG A 323 -3.78 22.56 -29.43
N TRP A 324 -4.07 21.27 -29.41
CA TRP A 324 -4.06 20.43 -30.62
C TRP A 324 -5.20 20.75 -31.58
N GLN A 325 -6.39 21.06 -31.05
CA GLN A 325 -7.51 21.51 -31.89
C GLN A 325 -7.20 22.85 -32.57
N GLN A 326 -6.68 23.83 -31.81
CA GLN A 326 -6.27 25.12 -32.37
C GLN A 326 -5.17 24.96 -33.42
N GLN A 327 -4.17 24.12 -33.14
CA GLN A 327 -3.08 23.87 -34.09
C GLN A 327 -3.60 23.24 -35.39
N TYR A 328 -4.56 22.32 -35.30
CA TYR A 328 -5.19 21.71 -36.47
C TYR A 328 -5.96 22.75 -37.30
N ASP A 329 -6.76 23.59 -36.64
CA ASP A 329 -7.46 24.72 -37.26
C ASP A 329 -6.48 25.66 -37.98
N ASP A 330 -5.42 26.10 -37.30
CA ASP A 330 -4.44 27.05 -37.83
C ASP A 330 -3.70 26.50 -39.05
N GLU A 331 -3.19 25.26 -38.96
CA GLU A 331 -2.40 24.64 -40.03
C GLU A 331 -3.25 24.28 -41.25
N THR A 332 -4.52 23.90 -41.05
CA THR A 332 -5.45 23.62 -42.15
C THR A 332 -6.17 24.85 -42.67
N GLN A 333 -5.93 26.03 -42.09
CA GLN A 333 -6.67 27.26 -42.38
C GLN A 333 -8.19 27.04 -42.24
N HIS A 334 -8.61 26.47 -41.11
CA HIS A 334 -10.00 26.07 -40.82
C HIS A 334 -10.59 25.16 -41.91
N GLY A 335 -9.80 24.18 -42.33
CA GLY A 335 -10.18 23.20 -43.35
C GLY A 335 -10.04 23.67 -44.81
N LEU A 336 -9.59 24.89 -45.09
CA LEU A 336 -9.40 25.35 -46.48
C LEU A 336 -8.19 24.71 -47.17
N ASN A 337 -7.20 24.27 -46.40
CA ASN A 337 -5.99 23.62 -46.91
C ASN A 337 -6.13 22.08 -46.88
N HIS A 338 -6.54 21.52 -48.02
CA HIS A 338 -6.75 20.08 -48.21
C HIS A 338 -5.49 19.24 -47.96
N ALA A 339 -4.31 19.73 -48.35
CA ALA A 339 -3.06 19.00 -48.20
C ALA A 339 -2.70 18.83 -46.71
N GLU A 340 -2.87 19.90 -45.93
CA GLU A 340 -2.63 19.85 -44.49
C GLU A 340 -3.68 19.03 -43.75
N GLN A 341 -4.94 19.08 -44.17
CA GLN A 341 -5.98 18.22 -43.59
C GLN A 341 -5.70 16.72 -43.80
N GLU A 342 -5.19 16.36 -44.98
CA GLU A 342 -4.76 14.98 -45.26
C GLU A 342 -3.54 14.59 -44.42
N ARG A 343 -2.54 15.47 -44.32
CA ARG A 343 -1.35 15.27 -43.46
C ARG A 343 -1.77 15.00 -42.00
N TRP A 344 -2.67 15.81 -41.46
CA TRP A 344 -3.22 15.65 -40.12
C TRP A 344 -4.04 14.36 -39.98
N SER A 345 -4.79 13.96 -41.01
CA SER A 345 -5.55 12.72 -40.99
C SER A 345 -4.64 11.51 -40.83
N GLN A 346 -3.54 11.46 -41.57
CA GLN A 346 -2.54 10.40 -41.45
C GLN A 346 -1.84 10.43 -40.10
N LYS A 347 -1.42 11.62 -39.65
CA LYS A 347 -0.77 11.83 -38.35
C LYS A 347 -1.63 11.34 -37.19
N VAL A 348 -2.88 11.81 -37.10
CA VAL A 348 -3.80 11.45 -36.00
C VAL A 348 -4.16 9.97 -36.06
N ALA A 349 -4.39 9.39 -37.24
CA ALA A 349 -4.67 7.96 -37.35
C ALA A 349 -3.47 7.11 -36.88
N SER A 350 -2.25 7.51 -37.21
CA SER A 350 -1.03 6.83 -36.74
C SER A 350 -0.85 6.98 -35.23
N ASP A 351 -0.95 8.21 -34.73
CA ASP A 351 -0.77 8.51 -33.31
C ASP A 351 -1.82 7.79 -32.45
N LEU A 352 -3.07 7.73 -32.92
CA LEU A 352 -4.16 7.09 -32.20
C LEU A 352 -3.95 5.58 -32.11
N ARG A 353 -3.62 4.90 -33.22
CA ARG A 353 -3.30 3.45 -33.19
C ARG A 353 -2.16 3.15 -32.23
N ASN A 354 -1.06 3.89 -32.34
CA ASN A 354 0.10 3.72 -31.45
C ASN A 354 -0.30 3.94 -29.98
N ALA A 355 -1.17 4.92 -29.72
CA ALA A 355 -1.59 5.23 -28.36
C ALA A 355 -2.48 4.13 -27.77
N GLU A 356 -3.44 3.61 -28.54
CA GLU A 356 -4.32 2.50 -28.14
C GLU A 356 -3.51 1.21 -27.88
N ASP A 357 -2.55 0.89 -28.74
CA ASP A 357 -1.67 -0.28 -28.56
C ASP A 357 -0.83 -0.17 -27.28
N LEU A 358 -0.24 0.99 -27.04
CA LEU A 358 0.54 1.25 -25.82
C LEU A 358 -0.34 1.18 -24.56
N THR A 359 -1.53 1.77 -24.61
CA THR A 359 -2.50 1.69 -23.51
C THR A 359 -2.85 0.23 -23.22
N ALA A 360 -3.11 -0.58 -24.25
CA ALA A 360 -3.42 -2.00 -24.09
C ALA A 360 -2.26 -2.79 -23.44
N ILE A 361 -1.02 -2.56 -23.87
CA ILE A 361 0.18 -3.19 -23.29
C ILE A 361 0.38 -2.78 -21.82
N MET A 362 0.19 -1.49 -21.52
CA MET A 362 0.33 -0.99 -20.14
C MET A 362 -0.73 -1.58 -19.21
N ILE A 363 -1.95 -1.80 -19.72
CA ILE A 363 -3.03 -2.47 -18.97
C ILE A 363 -2.70 -3.94 -18.74
N SER A 364 -2.19 -4.67 -19.74
CA SER A 364 -1.86 -6.10 -19.59
C SER A 364 -0.70 -6.35 -18.62
N ASN A 365 0.27 -5.44 -18.52
CA ASN A 365 1.45 -5.62 -17.67
C ASN A 365 1.22 -5.26 -16.18
N ARG A 366 0.06 -4.67 -15.82
CA ARG A 366 -0.27 -4.26 -14.43
C ARG A 366 -1.40 -5.06 -13.77
N GLN A 367 -2.07 -5.95 -14.51
CA GLN A 367 -3.00 -6.94 -13.93
C GLN A 367 -2.21 -8.04 -13.23
#